data_AF-A0A346PG01-F1
#
_entry.id   AF-A0A346PG01-F1
#
_cell.length_a   1.000
_cell.length_b   1.000
_cell.length_c   1.000
_cell.angle_alpha   90.00
_cell.angle_beta   90.00
_cell.angle_gamma   90.00
#
_symmetry.space_group_name_H-M   'P 1'
#
loop_
_entity.id
_entity.type
_entity.pdbx_description
1 polymer ?
#
loop_
_entity_poly.entity_id
_entity_poly.type
_entity_poly.pdbx_seq_one_letter_code
_entity_poly.pdbx_strand_id
1 'polypeptide(L)'
;MPARPPSPTFAPASPTITSPNVPTHDERTLATTAQVVDALENAAGITISEVMLESLLLEFERRGYLECVSYSNTGTAVWDLTDVADRLADVIAAVVVDAVTTWVSDSAHRKC
;
A
#
# COMPACT_ATOMS: atom_id res chain seq x y z
N MET A 1 -55.84 -40.73 -27.16
CA MET A 1 -54.59 -40.33 -26.48
C MET A 1 -54.15 -39.00 -27.09
N PRO A 2 -54.27 -37.86 -26.39
CA PRO A 2 -53.86 -36.57 -26.97
C PRO A 2 -52.33 -36.45 -27.06
N ALA A 3 -51.86 -35.80 -28.13
CA ALA A 3 -50.44 -35.61 -28.44
C ALA A 3 -49.74 -34.73 -27.39
N ARG A 4 -48.50 -35.10 -27.03
CA ARG A 4 -47.63 -34.37 -26.09
C ARG A 4 -47.22 -33.01 -26.68
N PRO A 5 -47.16 -31.92 -25.89
CA PRO A 5 -46.66 -30.64 -26.39
C PRO A 5 -45.14 -30.68 -26.62
N PRO A 6 -44.59 -29.83 -27.52
CA PRO A 6 -43.15 -29.77 -27.76
C PRO A 6 -42.43 -29.22 -26.52
N SER A 7 -41.31 -29.82 -26.16
CA SER A 7 -40.44 -29.35 -25.07
C SER A 7 -39.79 -28.01 -25.45
N PRO A 8 -39.72 -27.02 -24.54
CA PRO A 8 -38.97 -25.80 -24.78
C PRO A 8 -37.47 -26.11 -24.84
N THR A 9 -36.82 -25.80 -25.95
CA THR A 9 -35.36 -25.80 -26.08
C THR A 9 -34.82 -24.63 -25.26
N PHE A 10 -34.39 -24.89 -24.02
CA PHE A 10 -33.60 -23.93 -23.26
C PHE A 10 -32.15 -24.02 -23.77
N ALA A 11 -31.80 -23.17 -24.72
CA ALA A 11 -30.40 -22.93 -25.03
C ALA A 11 -29.74 -22.35 -23.76
N PRO A 12 -28.57 -22.84 -23.31
CA PRO A 12 -27.86 -22.17 -22.25
C PRO A 12 -27.38 -20.84 -22.82
N ALA A 13 -28.03 -19.75 -22.43
CA ALA A 13 -27.43 -18.43 -22.56
C ALA A 13 -26.17 -18.47 -21.70
N SER A 14 -25.00 -18.59 -22.34
CA SER A 14 -23.73 -18.37 -21.68
C SER A 14 -23.82 -17.01 -20.98
N PRO A 15 -23.54 -16.92 -19.67
CA PRO A 15 -23.45 -15.62 -19.05
C PRO A 15 -22.25 -14.93 -19.71
N THR A 16 -22.53 -13.95 -20.57
CA THR A 16 -21.54 -12.94 -20.88
C THR A 16 -21.32 -12.19 -19.58
N ILE A 17 -20.32 -12.62 -18.82
CA ILE A 17 -19.72 -11.78 -17.80
C ILE A 17 -19.10 -10.63 -18.59
N THR A 18 -19.88 -9.56 -18.76
CA THR A 18 -19.31 -8.26 -19.03
C THR A 18 -18.45 -7.99 -17.82
N SER A 19 -17.14 -8.25 -17.93
CA SER A 19 -16.18 -7.75 -16.95
C SER A 19 -16.53 -6.28 -16.76
N PRO A 20 -16.85 -5.84 -15.53
CA PRO A 20 -16.76 -4.42 -15.28
C PRO A 20 -15.36 -4.03 -15.74
N ASN A 21 -15.27 -2.95 -16.51
CA ASN A 21 -14.02 -2.27 -16.78
C ASN A 21 -13.50 -1.80 -15.41
N VAL A 22 -12.91 -2.73 -14.64
CA VAL A 22 -12.17 -2.44 -13.44
C VAL A 22 -11.02 -1.59 -13.95
N PRO A 23 -10.91 -0.32 -13.55
CA PRO A 23 -9.72 0.44 -13.87
C PRO A 23 -8.54 -0.44 -13.48
N THR A 24 -7.67 -0.74 -14.44
CA THR A 24 -6.44 -1.51 -14.21
C THR A 24 -5.77 -0.92 -12.99
N HIS A 25 -5.80 -1.67 -11.90
CA HIS A 25 -5.26 -1.33 -10.60
C HIS A 25 -3.72 -1.46 -10.64
N ASP A 26 -3.12 -1.16 -11.80
CA ASP A 26 -1.77 -1.60 -12.22
C ASP A 26 -0.66 -0.75 -11.61
N GLU A 27 -0.97 0.33 -10.88
CA GLU A 27 0.02 1.23 -10.29
C GLU A 27 0.00 1.26 -8.75
N ARG A 28 -0.95 0.56 -8.12
CA ARG A 28 -1.05 0.54 -6.65
C ARG A 28 -0.24 -0.59 -6.03
N THR A 29 0.74 -0.23 -5.21
CA THR A 29 1.56 -1.19 -4.45
C THR A 29 0.88 -1.46 -3.11
N LEU A 30 -0.04 -2.42 -3.10
CA LEU A 30 -0.76 -2.80 -1.89
C LEU A 30 -0.06 -3.95 -1.15
N ALA A 31 0.11 -3.81 0.16
CA ALA A 31 0.69 -4.86 0.99
C ALA A 31 0.11 -4.89 2.40
N THR A 32 0.01 -6.08 3.00
CA THR A 32 -0.23 -6.24 4.43
C THR A 32 1.06 -6.04 5.23
N THR A 33 0.96 -5.80 6.55
CA THR A 33 2.14 -5.69 7.43
C THR A 33 3.08 -6.88 7.27
N ALA A 34 2.57 -8.12 7.29
CA ALA A 34 3.36 -9.33 7.09
C ALA A 34 4.10 -9.35 5.75
N GLN A 35 3.45 -8.92 4.65
CA GLN A 35 4.10 -8.84 3.34
C GLN A 35 5.22 -7.79 3.32
N VAL A 36 5.06 -6.68 4.04
CA VAL A 36 6.12 -5.67 4.18
C VAL A 36 7.27 -6.21 5.02
N VAL A 37 7.01 -6.94 6.11
CA VAL A 37 8.05 -7.64 6.88
C VAL A 37 8.84 -8.55 5.96
N ASP A 38 8.18 -9.49 5.28
CA ASP A 38 8.85 -10.45 4.40
C ASP A 38 9.69 -9.76 3.32
N ALA A 39 9.17 -8.70 2.70
CA ALA A 39 9.89 -7.94 1.68
C ALA A 39 11.15 -7.27 2.24
N LEU A 40 11.05 -6.64 3.42
CA LEU A 40 12.17 -5.96 4.06
C LEU A 40 13.22 -6.96 4.60
N GLU A 41 12.80 -8.06 5.21
CA GLU A 41 13.70 -9.11 5.68
C GLU A 41 14.48 -9.74 4.51
N ASN A 42 13.81 -10.00 3.39
CA ASN A 42 14.46 -10.51 2.18
C ASN A 42 15.45 -9.51 1.57
N ALA A 43 15.12 -8.21 1.58
CA ALA A 43 15.98 -7.18 1.01
C ALA A 43 17.20 -6.86 1.89
N ALA A 44 17.03 -6.85 3.21
CA ALA A 44 18.06 -6.42 4.16
C ALA A 44 18.78 -7.57 4.87
N GLY A 45 18.27 -8.81 4.80
CA GLY A 45 18.85 -9.96 5.47
C GLY A 45 18.77 -9.88 7.01
N ILE A 46 17.78 -9.16 7.54
CA ILE A 46 17.54 -8.97 8.97
C ILE A 46 16.20 -9.57 9.37
N THR A 47 16.00 -9.78 10.67
CA THR A 47 14.68 -10.12 11.23
C THR A 47 13.99 -8.86 11.75
N ILE A 48 12.71 -8.70 11.44
CA ILE A 48 11.88 -7.56 11.78
C ILE A 48 10.70 -8.03 12.62
N SER A 49 10.45 -7.33 13.74
CA SER A 49 9.25 -7.58 14.53
C SER A 49 8.03 -7.00 13.82
N GLU A 50 7.09 -7.87 13.43
CA GLU A 50 5.84 -7.47 12.77
C GLU A 50 5.06 -6.44 13.61
N VAL A 51 4.96 -6.64 14.93
CA VAL A 51 4.27 -5.70 15.86
C VAL A 51 4.92 -4.32 15.87
N MET A 52 6.26 -4.27 15.83
CA MET A 52 6.98 -3.01 15.79
C MET A 52 6.80 -2.31 14.44
N LEU A 53 6.88 -3.05 13.34
CA LEU A 53 6.63 -2.51 12.01
C LEU A 53 5.19 -2.01 11.87
N GLU A 54 4.19 -2.75 12.36
CA GLU A 54 2.79 -2.32 12.34
C GLU A 54 2.60 -1.01 13.09
N SER A 55 3.21 -0.89 14.27
CA SER A 55 3.19 0.35 15.04
C SER A 55 3.79 1.51 14.25
N LEU A 56 4.88 1.29 13.53
CA LEU A 56 5.50 2.31 12.68
C LEU A 56 4.63 2.68 11.47
N LEU A 57 3.98 1.71 10.82
CA LEU A 57 3.07 1.96 9.69
C LEU A 57 1.84 2.78 10.13
N LEU A 58 1.29 2.50 11.32
CA LEU A 58 0.22 3.30 11.92
C LEU A 58 0.66 4.74 12.24
N GLU A 59 1.89 4.93 12.69
CA GLU A 59 2.48 6.26 12.90
C GLU A 59 2.61 7.02 11.58
N PHE A 60 3.01 6.34 10.50
CA PHE A 60 3.13 6.91 9.17
C PHE A 60 1.76 7.27 8.59
N GLU A 61 0.77 6.41 8.76
CA GLU A 61 -0.63 6.69 8.40
C GLU A 61 -1.13 7.95 9.12
N ARG A 62 -0.93 8.02 10.46
CA ARG A 62 -1.37 9.19 11.25
C ARG A 62 -0.71 10.50 10.79
N ARG A 63 0.50 10.43 10.26
CA ARG A 63 1.25 11.58 9.72
C ARG A 63 0.95 11.84 8.23
N GLY A 64 0.13 11.03 7.59
CA GLY A 64 -0.27 11.18 6.19
C GLY A 64 0.79 10.71 5.17
N TYR A 65 1.75 9.90 5.59
CA TYR A 65 2.79 9.38 4.71
C TYR A 65 2.36 8.17 3.88
N LEU A 66 1.40 7.40 4.39
CA LEU A 66 0.79 6.25 3.73
C LEU A 66 -0.69 6.16 4.11
N GLU A 67 -1.45 5.31 3.44
CA GLU A 67 -2.89 5.12 3.71
C GLU A 67 -3.21 3.64 3.99
N CYS A 68 -4.02 3.38 5.02
CA CYS A 68 -4.68 2.09 5.19
C CYS A 68 -5.93 2.06 4.29
N VAL A 69 -5.84 1.39 3.15
CA VAL A 69 -6.91 1.41 2.13
C VAL A 69 -8.02 0.39 2.42
N SER A 70 -7.72 -0.65 3.19
CA SER A 70 -8.71 -1.67 3.56
C SER A 70 -8.20 -2.58 4.69
N TYR A 71 -9.08 -3.43 5.19
CA TYR A 71 -8.71 -4.58 6.02
C TYR A 71 -8.99 -5.87 5.25
N SER A 72 -8.10 -6.85 5.37
CA SER A 72 -8.29 -8.20 4.84
C SER A 72 -9.44 -8.92 5.54
N ASN A 73 -9.89 -10.04 4.98
CA ASN A 73 -10.92 -10.89 5.61
C ASN A 73 -10.51 -11.45 6.98
N THR A 74 -9.20 -11.44 7.30
CA THR A 74 -8.65 -11.85 8.60
C THR A 74 -8.45 -10.67 9.56
N GLY A 75 -8.83 -9.45 9.17
CA GLY A 75 -8.69 -8.24 9.98
C GLY A 75 -7.31 -7.59 9.90
N THR A 76 -6.48 -7.94 8.92
CA THR A 76 -5.14 -7.36 8.74
C THR A 76 -5.23 -6.09 7.91
N ALA A 77 -4.59 -5.01 8.35
CA ALA A 77 -4.51 -3.77 7.56
C ALA A 77 -3.81 -3.99 6.21
N VAL A 78 -4.32 -3.34 5.17
CA VAL A 78 -3.73 -3.30 3.83
C VAL A 78 -3.31 -1.87 3.55
N TRP A 79 -2.02 -1.68 3.32
CA TRP A 79 -1.38 -0.39 3.14
C TRP A 79 -1.19 -0.09 1.66
N ASP A 80 -1.41 1.15 1.25
CA ASP A 80 -0.96 1.66 -0.05
C ASP A 80 0.45 2.23 0.07
N LEU A 81 1.39 1.61 -0.64
CA LEU A 81 2.81 1.91 -0.59
C LEU A 81 3.33 2.64 -1.84
N THR A 82 2.47 2.96 -2.81
CA THR A 82 2.89 3.45 -4.13
C THR A 82 3.85 4.65 -4.06
N ASP A 83 3.51 5.66 -3.26
CA ASP A 83 4.30 6.89 -3.14
C ASP A 83 5.16 6.93 -1.87
N VAL A 84 5.16 5.87 -1.06
CA VAL A 84 5.72 5.93 0.30
C VAL A 84 7.23 6.16 0.27
N ALA A 85 7.93 5.55 -0.67
CA ALA A 85 9.37 5.75 -0.83
C ALA A 85 9.71 7.22 -1.13
N ASP A 86 9.01 7.82 -2.10
CA ASP A 86 9.23 9.21 -2.51
C ASP A 86 8.86 10.19 -1.39
N ARG A 87 7.70 9.98 -0.74
CA ARG A 87 7.25 10.82 0.39
C ARG A 87 8.24 10.78 1.55
N LEU A 88 8.77 9.60 1.89
CA LEU A 88 9.77 9.48 2.95
C LEU A 88 11.09 10.15 2.54
N ALA A 89 11.52 9.99 1.29
CA ALA A 89 12.73 10.64 0.78
C ALA A 89 12.63 12.17 0.87
N ASP A 90 11.51 12.75 0.48
CA ASP A 90 11.27 14.20 0.57
C ASP A 90 11.33 14.72 2.01
N VAL A 91 10.71 14.00 2.95
CA VAL A 91 10.72 14.37 4.37
C VAL A 91 12.14 14.31 4.93
N ILE A 92 12.88 13.23 4.64
CA ILE A 92 14.26 13.08 5.09
C ILE A 92 15.14 14.18 4.49
N ALA A 93 14.99 14.46 3.20
CA ALA A 93 15.73 15.53 2.53
C ALA A 93 15.46 16.89 3.20
N ALA A 94 14.21 17.21 3.50
CA ALA A 94 13.84 18.45 4.18
C ALA A 94 14.50 18.56 5.57
N VAL A 95 14.47 17.48 6.36
CA VAL A 95 15.11 17.44 7.69
C VAL A 95 16.62 17.61 7.59
N VAL A 96 17.27 16.95 6.62
CA VAL A 96 18.72 17.07 6.42
C VAL A 96 19.10 18.48 5.99
N VAL A 97 18.36 19.10 5.06
CA VAL A 97 18.59 20.48 4.64
C VAL A 97 18.44 21.45 5.81
N ASP A 98 17.40 21.30 6.62
CA ASP A 98 17.18 22.12 7.81
C ASP A 98 18.33 21.97 8.84
N ALA A 99 18.77 20.75 9.08
CA ALA A 99 19.90 20.49 9.98
C ALA A 99 21.21 21.11 9.46
N VAL A 100 21.50 21.00 8.16
CA VAL A 100 22.71 21.58 7.55
C VAL A 100 22.66 23.10 7.56
N THR A 101 21.52 23.70 7.21
CA THR A 101 21.37 25.17 7.22
C THR A 101 21.49 25.75 8.63
N THR A 102 20.93 25.06 9.63
CA THR A 102 21.10 25.39 11.05
C THR A 102 22.57 25.32 11.45
N TRP A 103 23.26 24.24 11.10
CA TRP A 103 24.68 24.06 11.43
C TRP A 103 25.59 25.11 10.76
N VAL A 104 25.36 25.43 9.48
CA VAL A 104 26.12 26.47 8.77
C VAL A 104 25.90 27.83 9.42
N SER A 105 24.65 28.16 9.73
CA SER A 105 24.30 29.42 10.39
C SER A 105 25.00 29.54 11.74
N ASP A 106 24.89 28.53 12.58
CA ASP A 106 25.50 28.50 13.92
C ASP A 106 27.04 28.55 13.86
N SER A 107 27.65 27.90 12.87
CA SER A 107 29.10 27.93 12.64
C SER A 107 29.60 29.27 12.09
N ALA A 108 28.76 30.02 11.39
CA ALA A 108 29.07 31.38 10.96
C ALA A 108 29.05 32.36 12.14
N HIS A 109 28.12 32.19 13.09
CA HIS A 109 28.02 33.04 14.29
C HIS A 109 29.19 32.84 15.27
N ARG A 110 29.80 31.65 15.30
CA ARG A 110 30.98 31.36 16.15
C ARG A 110 32.30 31.98 15.67
N LYS A 111 32.35 32.55 14.46
CA LYS A 111 33.59 33.10 13.86
C LYS A 111 33.70 34.63 13.97
N CYS A 112 32.73 35.29 14.59
CA CYS A 112 32.75 36.72 14.94
C CYS A 112 32.98 36.89 16.45
#